data_AF-A0AAV5Y7B7-F1
#
_entry.id   AF-A0AAV5Y7B7-F1
#
_cell.length_a   1.000
_cell.length_b   1.000
_cell.length_c   1.000
_cell.angle_alpha   90.00
_cell.angle_beta   90.00
_cell.angle_gamma   90.00
#
_symmetry.space_group_name_H-M   'P 1'
#
loop_
_entity.id
_entity.type
_entity.pdbx_description
1 polymer ?
#
loop_
_entity_poly.entity_id
_entity_poly.type
_entity_poly.pdbx_seq_one_letter_code
_entity_poly.pdbx_strand_id
1 'polypeptide(L)' 'ADRDKLRDALAKTNLADHILPQDAIKFDDTGENANATPALLQVQGGKPVVVGPARFAEAKPVFPVMRWHG' A
#
# COMPACT_ATOMS: atom_id res chain seq x y z
N ALA A 1 -24.92 18.66 -10.01
CA ALA A 1 -25.11 19.22 -8.66
C ALA A 1 -24.66 18.25 -7.59
N ASP A 2 -25.39 17.17 -7.28
CA ASP A 2 -24.99 16.26 -6.18
C ASP A 2 -23.77 15.39 -6.52
N ARG A 3 -23.65 14.95 -7.78
CA ARG A 3 -22.45 14.27 -8.28
C ARG A 3 -21.18 15.11 -8.05
N ASP A 4 -21.26 16.40 -8.39
CA ASP A 4 -20.10 17.29 -8.32
C ASP A 4 -19.73 17.57 -6.85
N LYS A 5 -20.72 17.75 -5.98
CA LYS A 5 -20.52 17.84 -4.52
C LYS A 5 -19.87 16.58 -3.94
N LEU A 6 -20.30 15.40 -4.37
CA LEU A 6 -19.72 14.13 -3.94
C LEU A 6 -18.26 14.00 -4.39
N ARG A 7 -17.97 14.32 -5.65
CA ARG A 7 -16.61 14.33 -6.19
C ARG A 7 -15.71 15.29 -5.39
N ASP A 8 -16.19 16.49 -5.12
CA ASP A 8 -15.44 17.50 -4.35
C ASP A 8 -15.21 17.06 -2.90
N ALA A 9 -16.14 16.31 -2.31
CA ALA A 9 -15.96 15.72 -0.97
C ALA A 9 -14.89 14.61 -0.99
N LEU A 10 -14.90 13.74 -2.00
CA LEU A 10 -13.91 12.68 -2.17
C LEU A 10 -12.50 13.25 -2.40
N ALA A 11 -12.36 14.27 -3.25
CA ALA A 11 -11.08 14.93 -3.51
C ALA A 11 -10.47 15.58 -2.25
N LYS A 12 -11.32 15.99 -1.28
CA LYS A 12 -10.87 16.54 0.02
C LYS A 12 -10.59 15.47 1.08
N THR A 13 -10.87 14.21 0.79
CA THR A 13 -10.68 13.12 1.73
C THR A 13 -9.19 12.79 1.89
N ASN A 14 -8.77 12.58 3.13
CA ASN A 14 -7.42 12.18 3.49
C ASN A 14 -7.50 11.07 4.55
N LEU A 15 -7.48 9.81 4.13
CA LEU A 15 -7.54 8.67 5.06
C LEU A 15 -6.11 8.33 5.45
N ALA A 16 -5.66 8.83 6.61
CA ALA A 16 -4.33 8.56 7.15
C ALA A 16 -4.30 7.37 8.13
N ASP A 17 -5.44 7.03 8.71
CA ASP A 17 -5.59 5.86 9.58
C ASP A 17 -6.14 4.68 8.76
N HIS A 18 -5.24 3.78 8.35
CA HIS A 18 -5.59 2.59 7.58
C HIS A 18 -4.55 1.47 7.74
N ILE A 19 -4.96 0.24 7.38
CA ILE A 19 -4.12 -0.97 7.48
C ILE A 19 -3.22 -1.21 6.26
N LEU A 20 -3.43 -0.49 5.17
CA LEU A 20 -2.69 -0.73 3.93
C LEU A 20 -1.24 -0.25 4.05
N PRO A 21 -0.24 -0.98 3.51
CA PRO A 21 1.17 -0.59 3.52
C PRO A 21 1.48 0.43 2.41
N GLN A 22 0.81 1.58 2.48
CA GLN A 22 0.95 2.71 1.58
C GLN A 22 0.82 4.02 2.38
N ASP A 23 1.09 5.17 1.76
CA ASP A 23 0.78 6.44 2.43
C ASP A 23 -0.73 6.70 2.41
N ALA A 24 -1.16 7.78 3.09
CA ALA A 24 -2.57 8.13 3.24
C ALA A 24 -3.34 8.07 1.91
N ILE A 25 -4.54 7.49 1.94
CA ILE A 25 -5.40 7.39 0.76
C ILE A 25 -5.91 8.78 0.41
N LYS A 26 -5.54 9.27 -0.79
CA LYS A 26 -5.93 10.57 -1.32
C LYS A 26 -6.27 10.44 -2.79
N PHE A 27 -7.40 11.02 -3.18
CA PHE A 27 -7.88 10.98 -4.55
C PHE A 27 -7.45 12.23 -5.31
N ASP A 28 -6.80 12.05 -6.45
CA ASP A 28 -6.45 13.15 -7.34
C ASP A 28 -7.64 13.61 -8.21
N ASP A 29 -7.39 14.56 -9.11
CA ASP A 29 -8.42 15.11 -10.01
C ASP A 29 -9.04 14.07 -10.96
N THR A 30 -8.34 12.95 -11.18
CA THR A 30 -8.82 11.82 -11.98
C THR A 30 -9.61 10.81 -11.14
N GLY A 31 -9.57 10.93 -9.81
CA GLY A 31 -10.20 10.03 -8.86
C GLY A 31 -9.32 8.84 -8.49
N GLU A 32 -8.04 8.86 -8.82
CA GLU A 32 -7.10 7.79 -8.50
C GLU A 32 -6.41 8.03 -7.15
N ASN A 33 -6.06 6.96 -6.44
CA ASN A 33 -5.26 7.07 -5.22
C ASN A 33 -3.80 7.37 -5.58
N ALA A 34 -3.40 8.64 -5.49
CA ALA A 34 -2.05 9.08 -5.85
C ALA A 34 -0.93 8.40 -5.05
N ASN A 35 -1.26 7.84 -3.88
CA ASN A 35 -0.32 7.16 -2.99
C ASN A 35 -0.39 5.63 -3.08
N ALA A 36 -1.10 5.08 -4.08
CA ALA A 36 -1.20 3.65 -4.29
C ALA A 36 0.18 3.04 -4.59
N THR A 37 0.78 2.38 -3.60
CA THR A 37 2.06 1.69 -3.76
C THR A 37 1.93 0.20 -3.48
N PRO A 38 2.50 -0.68 -4.33
CA PRO A 38 2.46 -2.11 -4.10
C PRO A 38 3.31 -2.50 -2.87
N ALA A 39 2.83 -3.49 -2.12
CA ALA A 39 3.61 -4.15 -1.07
C ALA A 39 4.51 -5.21 -1.70
N LEU A 40 5.79 -5.22 -1.33
CA LEU A 40 6.70 -6.31 -1.65
C LEU A 40 6.60 -7.38 -0.56
N LEU A 41 6.15 -8.58 -0.94
CA LEU A 41 6.06 -9.73 -0.04
C LEU A 41 7.21 -10.71 -0.30
N GLN A 42 7.79 -11.26 0.76
CA GLN A 42 8.71 -12.41 0.68
C GLN A 42 8.24 -13.49 1.65
N VAL A 43 8.25 -14.76 1.21
CA VAL A 43 8.01 -15.87 2.14
C VAL A 43 9.28 -16.13 2.95
N GLN A 44 9.22 -15.91 4.26
CA GLN A 44 10.31 -16.13 5.20
C GLN A 44 9.83 -17.07 6.32
N GLY A 45 10.60 -18.12 6.62
CA GLY A 45 10.20 -19.11 7.64
C GLY A 45 8.82 -19.74 7.39
N GLY A 46 8.42 -19.89 6.13
CA GLY A 46 7.12 -20.43 5.74
C GLY A 46 5.93 -19.46 5.85
N LYS A 47 6.17 -18.17 6.13
CA LYS A 47 5.12 -17.14 6.24
C LYS A 47 5.35 -16.00 5.23
N PRO A 48 4.31 -15.50 4.55
CA PRO A 48 4.43 -14.27 3.76
C PRO A 48 4.60 -13.08 4.71
N VAL A 49 5.65 -12.28 4.50
CA VAL A 49 5.92 -11.05 5.26
C VAL A 49 6.15 -9.88 4.32
N VAL A 50 5.71 -8.68 4.71
CA VAL A 50 5.98 -7.46 3.94
C VAL A 50 7.43 -7.06 4.14
N VAL A 51 8.22 -7.03 3.06
CA VAL A 51 9.64 -6.64 3.07
C VAL A 51 9.92 -5.30 2.41
N GLY A 52 8.88 -4.66 1.86
CA GLY A 52 9.01 -3.33 1.28
C GLY A 52 7.65 -2.70 0.93
N PRO A 53 7.59 -1.36 0.85
CA PRO A 53 8.69 -0.41 1.05
C PRO A 53 9.10 -0.29 2.53
N ALA A 54 10.34 0.17 2.81
CA ALA A 54 10.98 0.07 4.13
C ALA A 54 10.17 0.66 5.30
N ARG A 55 9.38 1.71 5.03
CA ARG A 55 8.50 2.35 6.02
C ARG A 55 7.37 1.44 6.54
N PHE A 56 7.01 0.41 5.77
CA PHE A 56 5.98 -0.58 6.11
C PHE A 56 6.55 -2.01 6.17
N ALA A 57 7.88 -2.17 6.15
CA ALA A 57 8.49 -3.49 6.15
C ALA A 57 8.41 -4.12 7.54
N GLU A 58 7.80 -5.29 7.62
CA GLU A 58 7.76 -6.16 8.80
C GLU A 58 9.08 -6.90 8.98
N ALA A 59 9.80 -7.15 7.88
CA ALA A 59 11.10 -7.82 7.86
C ALA A 59 12.03 -7.25 6.77
N LYS A 60 13.33 -7.46 6.92
CA LYS A 60 14.28 -7.14 5.83
C LYS A 60 14.19 -8.20 4.73
N PRO A 61 14.33 -7.83 3.44
CA PRO A 61 14.40 -8.81 2.37
C PRO A 61 15.69 -9.64 2.51
N VAL A 62 15.57 -10.96 2.34
CA VAL A 62 16.68 -11.92 2.41
C VAL A 62 17.17 -12.23 1.00
N PHE A 63 18.48 -12.05 0.79
CA PHE A 63 19.17 -12.34 -0.48
C PHE A 63 20.41 -13.24 -0.26
N PRO A 64 20.73 -14.17 -1.18
CA PRO A 64 19.90 -14.56 -2.32
C PRO A 64 18.59 -15.20 -1.85
N VAL A 65 17.56 -15.18 -2.71
CA VAL A 65 16.29 -15.85 -2.40
C VAL A 65 16.59 -17.31 -2.04
N MET A 66 16.09 -17.76 -0.89
CA MET A 66 16.34 -19.12 -0.43
C MET A 66 15.82 -20.10 -1.48
N ARG A 67 16.55 -21.20 -1.70
CA ARG A 67 16.14 -22.25 -2.62
C ARG A 67 14.77 -22.78 -2.19
N TRP A 68 13.82 -22.80 -3.11
CA TRP A 68 12.50 -23.35 -2.84
C TRP A 68 12.62 -24.87 -2.68
N HIS A 69 12.30 -25.36 -1.49
CA HIS A 69 12.16 -26.78 -1.20
C HIS A 69 10.65 -27.04 -1.12
N GLY A 70 10.08 -27.48 -2.24
CA GLY A 70 8.68 -27.87 -2.35
C GLY A 70 8.35 -29.12 -1.55
#